data_AF-A0A7X8MIL5-F1
#
_entry.id   AF-A0A7X8MIL5-F1
#
_cell.length_a   1.000
_cell.length_b   1.000
_cell.length_c   1.000
_cell.angle_alpha   90.00
_cell.angle_beta   90.00
_cell.angle_gamma   90.00
#
_symmetry.space_group_name_H-M   'P 1'
#
loop_
_entity.id
_entity.type
_entity.pdbx_description
1 polymer ?
#
loop_
_entity_poly.entity_id
_entity_poly.type
_entity_poly.pdbx_seq_one_letter_code
_entity_poly.pdbx_strand_id
1 'polypeptide(L)'
;MKSEIGNGLVIAQFEDTVYGYNIDRYPTDDNTGYVYHITTWNSIWNRNIKKSNTNNTILNPNGENVVSVYYYHGDESGDILIYGKDINSNGGIITLPRLFLSYYTLIAIIFAITCGVIMLILYRNKKVLNFTMKVFFLPISYLLGHLIIKGFTTSSYTAIRDVYAILLVMIPLYISFLMAVNLIGQYKNKKYEGR
;
A
#
# COMPACT_ATOMS: atom_id res chain seq x y z
N MET A 1 -16.44 -21.44 5.95
CA MET A 1 -16.63 -20.68 7.19
C MET A 1 -18.09 -20.75 7.63
N LYS A 2 -18.49 -21.72 8.47
CA LYS A 2 -19.77 -21.63 9.24
C LYS A 2 -19.90 -22.73 10.30
N SER A 3 -20.24 -22.31 11.52
CA SER A 3 -21.07 -23.07 12.45
C SER A 3 -21.81 -22.04 13.31
N GLU A 4 -23.12 -21.95 13.12
CA GLU A 4 -24.01 -21.24 14.03
C GLU A 4 -24.17 -22.17 15.24
N ILE A 5 -23.52 -21.83 16.35
CA ILE A 5 -23.75 -22.54 17.61
C ILE A 5 -25.02 -21.92 18.17
N GLY A 6 -26.08 -22.72 18.31
CA GLY A 6 -27.39 -22.27 18.75
C GLY A 6 -27.34 -21.29 19.92
N ASN A 7 -28.32 -20.37 19.96
CA ASN A 7 -28.48 -19.18 20.82
C ASN A 7 -28.21 -17.82 20.15
N GLY A 8 -28.19 -17.73 18.81
CA GLY A 8 -27.97 -16.47 18.10
C GLY A 8 -26.52 -15.96 18.17
N LEU A 9 -25.58 -16.80 18.61
CA LEU A 9 -24.15 -16.50 18.62
C LEU A 9 -23.55 -16.80 17.26
N VAL A 10 -22.88 -15.79 16.68
CA VAL A 10 -22.24 -15.89 15.37
C VAL A 10 -20.74 -16.09 15.55
N ILE A 11 -20.22 -17.18 14.99
CA ILE A 11 -18.80 -17.53 15.07
C ILE A 11 -18.11 -17.32 13.73
N ALA A 12 -17.04 -16.53 13.76
CA ALA A 12 -16.10 -16.40 12.66
C ALA A 12 -15.07 -17.54 12.75
N GLN A 13 -15.14 -18.46 11.78
CA GLN A 13 -14.18 -19.55 11.62
C GLN A 13 -13.14 -19.20 10.56
N PHE A 14 -11.88 -19.13 10.94
CA PHE A 14 -10.80 -18.80 10.02
C PHE A 14 -10.13 -20.07 9.50
N GLU A 15 -9.69 -20.04 8.24
CA GLU A 15 -8.86 -21.10 7.69
C GLU A 15 -7.41 -20.96 8.18
N ASP A 16 -6.67 -22.07 8.21
CA ASP A 16 -5.23 -22.13 8.54
C ASP A 16 -4.34 -21.22 7.67
N THR A 17 -4.88 -20.69 6.57
CA THR A 17 -4.20 -19.78 5.64
C THR A 17 -4.22 -18.32 6.13
N VAL A 18 -5.15 -17.98 7.02
CA VAL A 18 -5.37 -16.61 7.54
C VAL A 18 -4.39 -16.32 8.65
N TYR A 19 -3.41 -15.44 8.42
CA TYR A 19 -2.40 -15.11 9.42
C TYR A 19 -2.94 -14.26 10.57
N GLY A 20 -3.87 -13.35 10.27
CA GLY A 20 -4.52 -12.50 11.25
C GLY A 20 -5.79 -11.86 10.71
N TYR A 21 -6.55 -11.26 11.62
CA TYR A 21 -7.81 -10.61 11.31
C TYR A 21 -8.02 -9.38 12.18
N ASN A 22 -8.81 -8.44 11.68
CA ASN A 22 -9.38 -7.33 12.43
C ASN A 22 -10.91 -7.38 12.29
N ILE A 23 -11.61 -7.01 13.36
CA ILE A 23 -13.08 -7.00 13.43
C ILE A 23 -13.51 -5.66 13.98
N ASP A 24 -14.14 -4.86 13.13
CA ASP A 24 -14.75 -3.59 13.51
C ASP A 24 -16.26 -3.78 13.64
N ARG A 25 -16.88 -3.12 14.62
CA ARG A 25 -18.33 -3.19 14.86
C ARG A 25 -18.94 -1.80 14.92
N TYR A 26 -20.11 -1.65 14.30
CA TYR A 26 -20.87 -0.40 14.26
C TYR A 26 -22.34 -0.67 14.57
N PRO A 27 -23.03 0.17 15.35
CA PRO A 27 -24.48 0.09 15.48
C PRO A 27 -25.14 0.42 14.13
N THR A 28 -26.29 -0.19 13.84
CA THR A 28 -27.10 0.19 12.68
C THR A 28 -27.73 1.57 12.87
N ASP A 29 -28.04 2.27 11.78
CA ASP A 29 -28.64 3.62 11.82
C ASP A 29 -29.99 3.64 12.55
N ASP A 30 -30.74 2.54 12.50
CA ASP A 30 -32.00 2.31 13.19
C ASP A 30 -31.83 1.75 14.62
N ASN A 31 -30.58 1.56 15.07
CA ASN A 31 -30.18 1.02 16.36
C ASN A 31 -30.82 -0.35 16.70
N THR A 32 -31.19 -1.13 15.66
CA THR A 32 -31.80 -2.47 15.78
C THR A 32 -30.78 -3.59 16.01
N GLY A 33 -29.49 -3.31 15.81
CA GLY A 33 -28.39 -4.20 16.16
C GLY A 33 -27.04 -3.70 15.66
N TYR A 34 -26.11 -4.62 15.42
CA TYR A 34 -24.73 -4.31 15.04
C TYR A 34 -24.35 -4.90 13.69
N VAL A 35 -23.52 -4.15 12.97
CA VAL A 35 -22.88 -4.52 11.71
C VAL A 35 -21.40 -4.79 12.00
N TYR A 36 -20.92 -5.94 11.55
CA TYR A 36 -19.52 -6.34 11.74
C TYR A 36 -18.79 -6.31 10.40
N HIS A 37 -17.60 -5.71 10.39
CA HIS A 37 -16.67 -5.74 9.26
C HIS A 37 -15.45 -6.57 9.64
N ILE A 38 -15.22 -7.65 8.90
CA ILE A 38 -14.09 -8.54 9.11
C ILE A 38 -13.08 -8.32 7.99
N THR A 39 -11.87 -7.93 8.36
CA THR A 39 -10.72 -7.87 7.46
C THR A 39 -9.75 -8.96 7.84
N THR A 40 -9.35 -9.80 6.88
CA THR A 40 -8.30 -10.80 7.12
C THR A 40 -7.08 -10.52 6.27
N TRP A 41 -5.91 -10.96 6.72
CA TRP A 41 -4.70 -10.94 5.91
C TRP A 41 -3.97 -12.27 5.98
N ASN A 42 -3.36 -12.61 4.86
CA ASN A 42 -2.43 -13.74 4.76
C ASN A 42 -0.99 -13.23 4.70
N SER A 43 -0.05 -14.14 4.92
CA SER A 43 1.38 -13.87 4.76
C SER A 43 1.98 -14.96 3.88
N ILE A 44 2.91 -14.60 3.00
CA ILE A 44 3.64 -15.57 2.15
C ILE A 44 4.35 -16.62 3.01
N TRP A 45 4.84 -16.20 4.18
CA TRP A 45 5.44 -17.08 5.19
C TRP A 45 4.41 -18.01 5.81
N ASN A 46 3.19 -17.53 6.05
CA ASN A 46 2.11 -18.34 6.62
C ASN A 46 1.60 -19.40 5.63
N ARG A 47 1.58 -19.04 4.35
CA ARG A 47 1.13 -19.93 3.27
C ARG A 47 2.10 -21.08 3.00
N ASN A 48 3.40 -20.87 3.14
CA ASN A 48 4.41 -21.81 2.69
C ASN A 48 5.30 -22.41 3.79
N ILE A 49 5.43 -21.76 4.95
CA ILE A 49 6.47 -22.10 5.94
C ILE A 49 5.87 -22.53 7.28
N LYS A 50 4.83 -21.85 7.77
CA LYS A 50 4.18 -22.20 9.04
C LYS A 50 2.70 -21.83 8.99
N LYS A 51 1.81 -22.80 9.23
CA LYS A 51 0.37 -22.53 9.37
C LYS A 51 0.11 -21.58 10.55
N SER A 52 -0.86 -20.69 10.40
CA SER A 52 -1.27 -19.78 11.47
C SER A 52 -2.17 -20.51 12.46
N ASN A 53 -1.94 -20.27 13.75
CA ASN A 53 -2.88 -20.64 14.81
C ASN A 53 -3.87 -19.50 15.03
N THR A 54 -4.63 -19.14 14.00
CA THR A 54 -5.70 -18.16 14.12
C THR A 54 -6.90 -18.82 14.78
N ASN A 55 -7.14 -18.46 16.03
CA ASN A 55 -8.28 -18.99 16.77
C ASN A 55 -9.58 -18.42 16.22
N ASN A 56 -10.58 -19.29 16.08
CA ASN A 56 -11.95 -18.90 15.80
C ASN A 56 -12.46 -17.95 16.90
N THR A 57 -13.26 -16.97 16.52
CA THR A 57 -13.77 -15.96 17.46
C THR A 57 -15.28 -15.81 17.37
N ILE A 58 -15.89 -15.53 18.52
CA ILE A 58 -17.31 -15.22 18.63
C ILE A 58 -17.47 -13.73 18.36
N LEU A 59 -18.30 -13.37 17.38
CA LEU A 59 -18.52 -11.98 16.99
C LEU A 59 -19.32 -11.20 18.04
N ASN A 60 -20.33 -11.85 18.62
CA ASN A 60 -21.23 -11.26 19.61
C ASN A 60 -21.10 -11.97 20.98
N PRO A 61 -19.98 -11.84 21.70
CA PRO A 61 -19.79 -12.51 22.99
C PRO A 61 -20.83 -12.09 24.04
N ASN A 62 -21.42 -10.91 23.89
CA ASN A 62 -22.46 -10.38 24.78
C ASN A 62 -23.89 -10.75 24.35
N GLY A 63 -24.06 -11.58 23.31
CA GLY A 63 -25.36 -11.94 22.76
C GLY A 63 -26.07 -10.78 22.04
N GLU A 64 -25.31 -9.78 21.58
CA GLU A 64 -25.88 -8.66 20.81
C GLU A 64 -26.40 -9.12 19.43
N ASN A 65 -27.44 -8.44 18.93
CA ASN A 65 -28.07 -8.79 17.65
C ASN A 65 -27.13 -8.48 16.48
N VAL A 66 -26.75 -9.51 15.74
CA VAL A 66 -25.90 -9.38 14.54
C VAL A 66 -26.79 -9.22 13.31
N VAL A 67 -26.87 -7.99 12.80
CA VAL A 67 -27.74 -7.65 11.65
C VAL A 67 -27.09 -8.06 10.34
N SER A 68 -25.79 -7.78 10.20
CA SER A 68 -24.99 -8.06 9.00
C SER A 68 -23.51 -8.26 9.34
N VAL A 69 -22.85 -9.15 8.61
CA VAL A 69 -21.40 -9.34 8.65
C VAL A 69 -20.85 -9.21 7.24
N TYR A 70 -19.96 -8.26 7.07
CA TYR A 70 -19.27 -7.96 5.83
C TYR A 70 -17.81 -8.41 5.92
N TYR A 71 -17.29 -8.95 4.83
CA TYR A 71 -15.92 -9.39 4.69
C TYR A 71 -15.20 -8.62 3.60
N TYR A 72 -14.09 -8.00 3.99
CA TYR A 72 -13.23 -7.30 3.08
C TYR A 72 -12.27 -8.28 2.39
N HIS A 73 -12.47 -8.49 1.09
CA HIS A 73 -11.65 -9.40 0.28
C HIS A 73 -10.29 -8.81 -0.14
N GLY A 74 -10.09 -7.50 0.00
CA GLY A 74 -8.86 -6.83 -0.40
C GLY A 74 -8.76 -6.46 -1.89
N ASP A 75 -9.81 -6.75 -2.67
CA ASP A 75 -9.93 -6.38 -4.09
C ASP A 75 -10.94 -5.23 -4.29
N GLU A 76 -10.99 -4.69 -5.51
CA GLU A 76 -11.86 -3.56 -5.92
C GLU A 76 -13.37 -3.89 -5.89
N SER A 77 -13.72 -5.12 -5.54
CA SER A 77 -15.09 -5.66 -5.54
C SER A 77 -15.95 -5.20 -4.37
N GLY A 78 -15.37 -4.42 -3.44
CA GLY A 78 -16.05 -3.97 -2.22
C GLY A 78 -16.21 -5.08 -1.18
N ASP A 79 -16.79 -4.73 -0.04
CA ASP A 79 -17.06 -5.67 1.05
C ASP A 79 -18.15 -6.67 0.66
N ILE A 80 -17.88 -7.96 0.83
CA ILE A 80 -18.80 -9.05 0.51
C ILE A 80 -19.65 -9.35 1.75
N LEU A 81 -20.97 -9.34 1.63
CA LEU A 81 -21.86 -9.79 2.70
C LEU A 81 -21.72 -11.31 2.90
N ILE A 82 -21.34 -11.73 4.11
CA ILE A 82 -21.19 -13.15 4.47
C ILE A 82 -22.33 -13.65 5.37
N TYR A 83 -22.95 -12.76 6.15
CA TYR A 83 -24.05 -13.12 7.05
C TYR A 83 -25.03 -11.97 7.24
N GLY A 84 -26.31 -12.29 7.46
CA GLY A 84 -27.35 -11.32 7.77
C GLY A 84 -28.05 -10.76 6.54
N LYS A 85 -28.71 -9.61 6.69
CA LYS A 85 -29.39 -8.93 5.57
C LYS A 85 -28.46 -7.92 4.93
N ASP A 86 -28.57 -7.75 3.61
CA ASP A 86 -27.84 -6.68 2.94
C ASP A 86 -28.51 -5.34 3.25
N ILE A 87 -27.96 -4.64 4.25
CA ILE A 87 -28.41 -3.28 4.60
C ILE A 87 -27.89 -2.25 3.58
N ASN A 88 -26.89 -2.62 2.77
CA ASN A 88 -26.18 -1.76 1.83
C ASN A 88 -26.35 -2.21 0.37
N SER A 89 -27.53 -2.76 0.02
CA SER A 89 -27.82 -3.33 -1.31
C SER A 89 -27.62 -2.37 -2.50
N ASN A 90 -27.51 -1.07 -2.22
CA ASN A 90 -27.26 -0.01 -3.21
C ASN A 90 -26.05 0.88 -2.87
N GLY A 91 -25.29 0.52 -1.82
CA GLY A 91 -24.30 1.38 -1.19
C GLY A 91 -23.11 0.56 -0.72
N GLY A 92 -22.45 -0.13 -1.65
CA GLY A 92 -21.16 -0.75 -1.38
C GLY A 92 -20.26 0.26 -0.68
N ILE A 93 -19.73 -0.10 0.48
CA ILE A 93 -18.75 0.73 1.18
C ILE A 93 -17.45 0.55 0.38
N ILE A 94 -17.34 1.31 -0.71
CA ILE A 94 -16.10 1.38 -1.47
C ILE A 94 -15.14 2.08 -0.54
N THR A 95 -14.25 1.32 0.08
CA THR A 95 -13.12 1.86 0.81
C THR A 95 -12.38 2.73 -0.19
N LEU A 96 -12.54 4.06 -0.09
CA LEU A 96 -12.06 4.97 -1.12
C LEU A 96 -10.61 4.60 -1.45
N PRO A 97 -10.29 4.25 -2.71
CA PRO A 97 -8.92 4.01 -3.10
C PRO A 97 -8.15 5.28 -2.72
N ARG A 98 -7.36 5.22 -1.64
CA ARG A 98 -6.68 6.40 -1.12
C ARG A 98 -5.73 6.86 -2.22
N LEU A 99 -6.09 7.97 -2.89
CA LEU A 99 -5.27 8.65 -3.91
C LEU A 99 -3.90 9.10 -3.40
N PHE A 100 -3.57 8.82 -2.14
CA PHE A 100 -2.32 9.12 -1.48
C PHE A 100 -1.07 8.85 -2.33
N LEU A 101 -1.07 7.73 -3.07
CA LEU A 101 0.07 7.41 -3.93
C LEU A 101 0.23 8.38 -5.11
N SER A 102 -0.89 8.84 -5.69
CA SER A 102 -0.86 9.83 -6.78
C SER A 102 -0.32 11.17 -6.32
N TYR A 103 -0.61 11.60 -5.08
CA TYR A 103 -0.07 12.83 -4.51
C TYR A 103 1.45 12.78 -4.39
N TYR A 104 2.03 11.66 -3.96
CA TYR A 104 3.48 11.51 -3.89
C TYR A 104 4.15 11.51 -5.26
N THR A 105 3.54 10.85 -6.25
CA THR A 105 4.02 10.91 -7.64
C THR A 105 3.97 12.32 -8.19
N LEU A 106 2.91 13.07 -7.92
CA LEU A 106 2.75 14.46 -8.35
C LEU A 106 3.80 15.37 -7.68
N ILE A 107 4.01 15.22 -6.36
CA ILE A 107 5.07 15.93 -5.64
C ILE A 107 6.44 15.60 -6.23
N ALA A 108 6.72 14.33 -6.52
CA ALA A 108 7.99 13.92 -7.13
C ALA A 108 8.18 14.52 -8.53
N ILE A 109 7.13 14.61 -9.36
CA ILE A 109 7.17 15.25 -10.67
C ILE A 109 7.46 16.74 -10.54
N ILE A 110 6.73 17.47 -9.68
CA ILE A 110 6.95 18.90 -9.43
C ILE A 110 8.40 19.12 -8.97
N PHE A 111 8.88 18.28 -8.05
CA PHE A 111 10.24 18.38 -7.52
C PHE A 111 11.30 18.10 -8.60
N ALA A 112 11.07 17.11 -9.47
CA ALA A 112 11.93 16.83 -10.63
C ALA A 112 11.98 18.01 -11.60
N ILE A 113 10.83 18.58 -11.96
CA ILE A 113 10.74 19.76 -12.85
C ILE A 113 11.49 20.94 -12.23
N THR A 114 11.27 21.21 -10.95
CA THR A 114 11.94 22.30 -10.22
C THR A 114 13.46 22.12 -10.24
N CYS A 115 13.97 20.92 -9.95
CA CYS A 115 15.39 20.62 -10.03
C CYS A 115 15.95 20.78 -11.46
N GLY A 116 15.20 20.34 -12.47
CA GLY A 116 15.56 20.50 -13.88
C GLY A 116 15.67 21.97 -14.29
N VAL A 117 14.72 22.81 -13.87
CA VAL A 117 14.74 24.27 -14.13
C VAL A 117 15.95 24.92 -13.44
N ILE A 118 16.23 24.55 -12.19
CA ILE A 118 17.41 25.06 -11.46
C ILE A 118 18.71 24.69 -12.18
N MET A 119 18.83 23.47 -12.70
CA MET A 119 20.00 23.08 -13.51
C MET A 119 20.15 23.91 -14.78
N LEU A 120 19.04 24.20 -15.48
CA LEU A 120 19.06 25.01 -16.69
C LEU A 120 19.50 26.45 -16.41
N ILE A 121 18.99 27.05 -15.34
CA ILE A 121 19.35 28.43 -14.94
C ILE A 121 20.81 28.50 -14.46
N LEU A 122 21.23 27.52 -13.65
CA LEU A 122 22.55 27.51 -13.01
C LEU A 122 23.58 26.65 -13.77
N TYR A 123 23.38 26.44 -15.08
CA TYR A 123 24.23 25.57 -15.90
C TYR A 123 25.71 25.97 -15.91
N ARG A 124 26.00 27.26 -15.68
CA ARG A 124 27.36 27.82 -15.58
C ARG A 124 28.07 27.47 -14.27
N ASN A 125 27.32 27.22 -13.20
CA ASN A 125 27.86 26.96 -11.87
C ASN A 125 28.04 25.45 -11.63
N LYS A 126 29.21 24.92 -12.04
CA LYS A 126 29.53 23.49 -11.92
C LYS A 126 29.33 22.91 -10.50
N LYS A 127 29.59 23.68 -9.44
CA LYS A 127 29.36 23.25 -8.05
C LYS A 127 27.87 23.06 -7.74
N VAL A 128 27.05 24.04 -8.09
CA VAL A 128 25.60 23.98 -7.85
C VAL A 128 24.96 22.91 -8.73
N LEU A 129 25.36 22.83 -10.00
CA LEU A 129 24.85 21.81 -10.91
C LEU A 129 25.15 20.39 -10.43
N ASN A 130 26.34 20.13 -9.89
CA ASN A 130 26.69 18.82 -9.33
C ASN A 130 25.86 18.48 -8.07
N PHE A 131 25.57 19.48 -7.23
CA PHE A 131 24.69 19.29 -6.07
C PHE A 131 23.25 19.03 -6.49
N THR A 132 22.70 19.87 -7.37
CA THR A 132 21.34 19.73 -7.92
C THR A 132 21.17 18.41 -8.66
N MET A 133 22.21 17.89 -9.33
CA MET A 133 22.22 16.55 -9.95
C MET A 133 21.96 15.44 -8.93
N LYS A 134 22.64 15.47 -7.79
CA LYS A 134 22.43 14.49 -6.72
C LYS A 134 21.02 14.55 -6.14
N VAL A 135 20.47 15.76 -6.01
CA VAL A 135 19.09 15.98 -5.53
C VAL A 135 18.06 15.52 -6.57
N PHE A 136 18.33 15.72 -7.86
CA PHE A 136 17.45 15.32 -8.96
C PHE A 136 17.33 13.81 -9.16
N PHE A 137 18.35 13.03 -8.78
CA PHE A 137 18.24 11.56 -8.83
C PHE A 137 17.23 11.00 -7.83
N LEU A 138 16.97 11.70 -6.72
CA LEU A 138 16.01 11.24 -5.71
C LEU A 138 14.57 11.13 -6.27
N PRO A 139 13.98 12.18 -6.88
CA PRO A 139 12.66 12.07 -7.50
C PRO A 139 12.66 11.13 -8.73
N ILE A 140 13.75 11.07 -9.52
CA ILE A 140 13.82 10.12 -10.65
C ILE A 140 13.76 8.68 -10.18
N SER A 141 14.56 8.32 -9.17
CA SER A 141 14.57 6.96 -8.61
C SER A 141 13.20 6.59 -8.05
N TYR A 142 12.49 7.55 -7.44
CA TYR A 142 11.12 7.33 -6.99
C TYR A 142 10.15 7.09 -8.15
N LEU A 143 10.21 7.91 -9.20
CA LEU A 143 9.34 7.75 -10.38
C LEU A 143 9.59 6.42 -11.10
N LEU A 144 10.84 6.01 -11.24
CA LEU A 144 11.20 4.70 -11.79
C LEU A 144 10.74 3.56 -10.89
N GLY A 145 10.93 3.67 -9.56
CA GLY A 145 10.44 2.67 -8.61
C GLY A 145 8.92 2.54 -8.66
N HIS A 146 8.20 3.66 -8.76
CA HIS A 146 6.76 3.68 -8.95
C HIS A 146 6.34 3.00 -10.25
N LEU A 147 7.02 3.28 -11.36
CA LEU A 147 6.73 2.68 -12.66
C LEU A 147 7.02 1.17 -12.68
N ILE A 148 8.09 0.72 -12.04
CA ILE A 148 8.44 -0.71 -11.95
C ILE A 148 7.43 -1.49 -11.12
N ILE A 149 6.99 -0.94 -9.98
CA ILE A 149 6.10 -1.64 -9.04
C ILE A 149 4.63 -1.54 -9.48
N LYS A 150 4.22 -0.39 -10.01
CA LYS A 150 2.81 -0.09 -10.27
C LYS A 150 2.46 0.07 -11.74
N GLY A 151 3.43 0.30 -12.63
CA GLY A 151 3.16 0.64 -14.01
C GLY A 151 2.37 1.95 -14.13
N PHE A 152 1.33 1.95 -14.97
CA PHE A 152 0.43 3.10 -15.19
C PHE A 152 -0.86 3.04 -14.39
N THR A 153 -1.09 1.99 -13.59
CA THR A 153 -2.34 1.82 -12.85
C THR A 153 -2.24 2.47 -11.47
N THR A 154 -3.08 3.48 -11.22
CA THR A 154 -3.03 4.29 -9.99
C THR A 154 -3.77 3.68 -8.81
N SER A 155 -4.52 2.60 -8.99
CA SER A 155 -5.31 1.97 -7.93
C SER A 155 -4.49 0.92 -7.18
N SER A 156 -4.37 1.09 -5.87
CA SER A 156 -3.88 0.04 -4.95
C SER A 156 -4.64 0.09 -3.65
N TYR A 157 -5.23 -1.04 -3.27
CA TYR A 157 -5.93 -1.23 -2.01
C TYR A 157 -4.94 -1.50 -0.84
N THR A 158 -3.80 -2.12 -1.12
CA THR A 158 -2.67 -2.26 -0.18
C THR A 158 -1.64 -1.13 -0.32
N ALA A 159 -2.08 0.13 -0.16
CA ALA A 159 -1.24 1.32 -0.36
C ALA A 159 0.07 1.31 0.46
N ILE A 160 0.05 0.74 1.68
CA ILE A 160 1.24 0.69 2.55
C ILE A 160 2.29 -0.29 2.01
N ARG A 161 1.88 -1.49 1.57
CA ARG A 161 2.79 -2.49 1.01
C ARG A 161 3.48 -1.96 -0.25
N ASP A 162 2.72 -1.30 -1.10
CA ASP A 162 3.23 -0.81 -2.38
C ASP A 162 4.18 0.38 -2.18
N VAL A 163 3.94 1.23 -1.16
CA VAL A 163 4.90 2.26 -0.75
C VAL A 163 6.23 1.64 -0.28
N TYR A 164 6.19 0.60 0.55
CA TYR A 164 7.41 -0.08 1.00
C TYR A 164 8.14 -0.76 -0.16
N ALA A 165 7.42 -1.37 -1.10
CA ALA A 165 8.01 -1.96 -2.30
C ALA A 165 8.68 -0.89 -3.19
N ILE A 166 8.02 0.25 -3.40
CA ILE A 166 8.59 1.37 -4.16
C ILE A 166 9.85 1.91 -3.47
N LEU A 167 9.82 2.10 -2.15
CA LEU A 167 11.01 2.54 -1.39
C LEU A 167 12.16 1.53 -1.50
N LEU A 168 11.85 0.23 -1.42
CA LEU A 168 12.84 -0.84 -1.50
C LEU A 168 13.52 -0.89 -2.88
N VAL A 169 12.82 -0.51 -3.96
CA VAL A 169 13.40 -0.37 -5.31
C VAL A 169 14.10 0.99 -5.50
N MET A 170 13.56 2.06 -4.93
CA MET A 170 14.10 3.42 -5.04
C MET A 170 15.52 3.53 -4.46
N ILE A 171 15.75 2.95 -3.28
CA ILE A 171 17.05 3.02 -2.58
C ILE A 171 18.20 2.48 -3.43
N PRO A 172 18.18 1.23 -3.95
CA PRO A 172 19.27 0.71 -4.78
C PRO A 172 19.40 1.44 -6.12
N LEU A 173 18.30 1.91 -6.73
CA LEU A 173 18.37 2.74 -7.94
C LEU A 173 19.10 4.06 -7.68
N TYR A 174 18.79 4.73 -6.56
CA TYR A 174 19.43 5.99 -6.19
C TYR A 174 20.94 5.81 -5.97
N ILE A 175 21.34 4.76 -5.24
CA ILE A 175 22.75 4.43 -5.02
C ILE A 175 23.46 4.15 -6.35
N SER A 176 22.81 3.40 -7.25
CA SER A 176 23.35 3.09 -8.57
C SER A 176 23.60 4.34 -9.42
N PHE A 177 22.66 5.30 -9.41
CA PHE A 177 22.84 6.57 -10.12
C PHE A 177 23.99 7.41 -9.54
N LEU A 178 24.08 7.51 -8.21
CA LEU A 178 25.20 8.22 -7.56
C LEU A 178 26.54 7.60 -7.92
N MET A 179 26.62 6.26 -7.93
CA MET A 179 27.84 5.53 -8.27
C MET A 179 28.22 5.75 -9.75
N ALA A 180 27.25 5.68 -10.67
CA ALA A 180 27.47 5.92 -12.09
C ALA A 180 28.00 7.34 -12.36
N VAL A 181 27.42 8.37 -11.74
CA VAL A 181 27.88 9.76 -11.91
C VAL A 181 29.29 9.96 -11.35
N ASN A 182 29.60 9.35 -10.20
CA ASN A 182 30.94 9.44 -9.62
C ASN A 182 31.99 8.76 -10.52
N LEU A 183 31.68 7.56 -11.04
CA LEU A 183 32.54 6.84 -11.98
C LEU A 183 32.78 7.62 -13.28
N ILE A 184 31.73 8.19 -13.87
CA ILE A 184 31.85 9.03 -15.08
C ILE A 184 32.72 10.26 -14.81
N GLY A 185 32.56 10.89 -13.63
CA GLY A 185 33.40 12.01 -13.20
C GLY A 185 34.87 11.64 -13.11
N GLN A 186 35.19 10.51 -12.47
CA GLN A 186 36.57 10.03 -12.36
C GLN A 186 37.17 9.67 -13.72
N TYR A 187 36.42 9.00 -14.59
CA TYR A 187 36.89 8.64 -15.93
C TYR A 187 37.18 9.88 -16.78
N LYS A 188 36.35 10.92 -16.67
CA LYS A 188 36.59 12.20 -17.35
C LYS A 188 37.87 12.86 -16.85
N ASN A 189 38.07 12.96 -15.54
CA ASN A 189 39.25 13.60 -14.97
C ASN A 189 40.54 12.87 -15.37
N LYS A 190 40.54 11.53 -15.34
CA LYS A 190 41.70 10.71 -15.72
C LYS A 190 42.09 10.86 -17.20
N LYS A 191 41.13 11.18 -18.07
CA LYS A 191 41.35 11.47 -19.50
C LYS A 191 41.99 12.85 -19.75
N TYR A 192 41.87 13.79 -18.81
CA TYR A 192 42.50 15.12 -18.92
C TYR A 192 43.91 15.17 -18.32
N GLU A 193 44.25 14.29 -17.37
CA GLU A 193 45.62 14.18 -16.83
C GLU A 193 46.58 13.37 -17.72
N GLY A 194 46.05 12.61 -18.69
CA GLY A 194 46.84 11.82 -19.65
C GLY A 194 47.14 12.52 -20.98
N ARG A 195 47.02 13.86 -21.06
CA ARG A 195 47.27 14.67 -22.25
C ARG A 195 48.29 15.77 -21.98
#